data_AF-A0A7S0GH72-F1
#
_entry.id   AF-A0A7S0GH72-F1
#
_cell.length_a   1.000
_cell.length_b   1.000
_cell.length_c   1.000
_cell.angle_alpha   90.00
_cell.angle_beta   90.00
_cell.angle_gamma   90.00
#
_symmetry.space_group_name_H-M   'P 1'
#
loop_
_entity.id
_entity.type
_entity.pdbx_description
1 polymer ?
#
loop_
_entity_poly.entity_id
_entity_poly.type
_entity_poly.pdbx_seq_one_letter_code
_entity_poly.pdbx_strand_id
1 'polypeptide(L)'
;QQPPLKQKRSILKPRDSDAVLSCPCCLNVVCMDCQAHEKYTNQYRAMFVMNIGVDWTKCLYYDEKSNSLISKKMEINASHNNLPISLPVLDVPEDGNEDSK
;
A
#
# COMPACT_ATOMS: atom_id res chain seq x y z
N GLN A 1 -15.93 41.47 16.94
CA GLN A 1 -15.00 40.63 16.16
C GLN A 1 -14.76 39.36 16.96
N GLN A 2 -15.21 38.21 16.46
CA GLN A 2 -15.00 36.92 17.13
C GLN A 2 -13.69 36.29 16.64
N PRO A 3 -12.89 35.64 17.50
CA PRO A 3 -11.64 35.02 17.08
C PRO A 3 -11.91 33.78 16.21
N PRO A 4 -11.00 33.42 15.27
CA PRO A 4 -11.18 32.24 14.43
C PRO A 4 -11.14 30.98 15.29
N LEU A 5 -12.20 30.17 15.20
CA LEU A 5 -12.27 28.85 15.84
C LEU A 5 -11.11 27.99 15.29
N LYS A 6 -10.13 27.69 16.16
CA LYS A 6 -9.08 26.70 15.86
C LYS A 6 -9.73 25.32 15.74
N GLN A 7 -10.22 24.97 14.55
CA GLN A 7 -10.75 23.65 14.25
C GLN A 7 -9.61 22.63 14.37
N LYS A 8 -9.52 21.93 15.50
CA LYS A 8 -8.81 20.64 15.57
C LYS A 8 -9.52 19.69 14.63
N ARG A 9 -9.07 19.61 13.38
CA ARG A 9 -9.48 18.54 12.47
C ARG A 9 -8.81 17.26 12.95
N SER A 10 -9.44 16.59 13.92
CA SER A 10 -9.11 15.18 14.17
C SER A 10 -9.48 14.42 12.91
N ILE A 11 -8.51 13.77 12.27
CA ILE A 11 -8.80 12.76 11.26
C ILE A 11 -9.68 11.71 11.94
N LEU A 12 -10.98 11.78 11.66
CA LEU A 12 -11.94 10.81 12.18
C LEU A 12 -11.81 9.57 11.30
N LYS A 13 -11.06 8.59 11.80
CA LYS A 13 -11.02 7.25 11.22
C LYS A 13 -12.47 6.73 11.17
N PRO A 14 -12.97 6.26 10.01
CA PRO A 14 -14.26 5.57 9.94
C PRO A 14 -14.31 4.44 10.97
N ARG A 15 -15.47 4.22 11.59
CA ARG A 15 -15.62 3.28 12.73
C ARG A 15 -15.20 1.85 12.39
N ASP A 16 -15.31 1.46 11.12
CA ASP A 16 -15.08 0.10 10.64
C ASP A 16 -13.78 -0.05 9.82
N SER A 17 -12.97 1.00 9.70
CA SER A 17 -11.69 0.92 9.01
C SER A 17 -10.62 0.35 9.94
N ASP A 18 -9.61 -0.34 9.42
CA ASP A 18 -8.50 -0.88 10.22
C ASP A 18 -7.38 0.13 10.51
N ALA A 19 -7.17 1.11 9.62
CA ALA A 19 -6.17 2.17 9.76
C ALA A 19 -6.49 3.42 8.92
N VAL A 20 -5.62 4.42 8.96
CA VAL A 20 -5.57 5.53 7.98
C VAL A 20 -4.17 5.52 7.38
N LEU A 21 -4.08 5.52 6.04
CA LEU A 21 -2.79 5.44 5.34
C LEU A 21 -2.31 6.83 4.92
N SER A 22 -1.03 7.09 5.10
CA SER A 22 -0.35 8.33 4.69
C SER A 22 0.83 8.04 3.76
N CYS A 23 1.09 8.93 2.81
CA CYS A 23 2.27 8.84 1.95
C CYS A 23 3.56 9.01 2.78
N PRO A 24 4.54 8.09 2.71
CA PRO A 24 5.77 8.18 3.50
C PRO A 24 6.66 9.38 3.11
N CYS A 25 6.53 9.90 1.88
CA CYS A 25 7.33 11.02 1.42
C CYS A 25 6.79 12.39 1.83
N CYS A 26 5.46 12.56 1.88
CA CYS A 26 4.83 13.87 2.09
C CYS A 26 3.81 13.93 3.23
N LEU A 27 3.60 12.81 3.94
CA LEU A 27 2.68 12.64 5.07
C LEU A 27 1.21 12.97 4.77
N ASN A 28 0.86 13.23 3.51
CA ASN A 28 -0.52 13.47 3.15
C ASN A 28 -1.34 12.19 3.34
N VAL A 29 -2.58 12.33 3.82
CA VAL A 29 -3.49 11.18 3.92
C VAL A 29 -3.90 10.75 2.52
N VAL A 30 -3.75 9.45 2.26
CA VAL A 30 -4.01 8.85 0.96
C VAL A 30 -5.15 7.84 0.98
N CYS A 31 -5.52 7.34 2.16
CA CYS A 31 -6.63 6.40 2.31
C CYS A 31 -7.24 6.48 3.71
N MET A 32 -8.56 6.64 3.79
CA MET A 32 -9.32 6.64 5.05
C MET A 32 -9.96 5.29 5.38
N ASP A 33 -10.14 4.43 4.37
CA ASP A 33 -10.79 3.14 4.47
C ASP A 33 -9.86 2.04 3.94
N CYS A 34 -9.36 1.20 4.83
CA CYS A 34 -8.43 0.14 4.49
C CYS A 34 -8.76 -1.16 5.22
N GLN A 35 -8.34 -2.26 4.61
CA GLN A 35 -8.48 -3.62 5.12
C GLN A 35 -7.11 -4.15 5.56
N ALA A 36 -7.00 -4.68 6.77
CA ALA A 36 -5.83 -5.37 7.25
C ALA A 36 -5.64 -6.71 6.52
N HIS A 37 -4.39 -7.09 6.27
CA HIS A 37 -4.07 -8.37 5.66
C HIS A 37 -4.13 -9.51 6.69
N GLU A 38 -4.80 -10.62 6.36
CA GLU A 38 -4.99 -11.75 7.30
C GLU A 38 -3.67 -12.39 7.74
N LYS A 39 -2.73 -12.61 6.81
CA LYS A 39 -1.43 -13.24 7.09
C LYS A 39 -0.39 -12.28 7.69
N TYR A 40 -0.49 -10.97 7.39
CA TYR A 40 0.60 -10.02 7.62
C TYR A 40 0.09 -8.80 8.38
N THR A 41 0.35 -8.78 9.68
CA THR A 41 -0.24 -7.83 10.65
C THR A 41 0.02 -6.35 10.35
N ASN A 42 1.08 -6.02 9.64
CA ASN A 42 1.46 -4.64 9.29
C ASN A 42 1.18 -4.27 7.83
N GLN A 43 0.47 -5.11 7.09
CA GLN A 43 0.10 -4.84 5.71
C GLN A 43 -1.37 -4.47 5.62
N TYR A 44 -1.65 -3.40 4.87
CA TYR A 44 -3.00 -2.85 4.73
C TYR A 44 -3.26 -2.58 3.26
N ARG A 45 -4.44 -2.99 2.80
CA ARG A 45 -4.93 -2.70 1.44
C ARG A 45 -5.80 -1.46 1.48
N ALA A 46 -5.45 -0.46 0.69
CA ALA A 46 -6.30 0.71 0.47
C ALA A 46 -7.57 0.31 -0.31
N MET A 47 -8.76 0.63 0.21
CA MET A 47 -10.02 0.39 -0.51
C MET A 47 -10.31 1.51 -1.51
N PHE A 48 -10.17 2.75 -1.06
CA PHE A 48 -10.37 3.95 -1.87
C PHE A 48 -9.25 4.95 -1.63
N VAL A 49 -8.54 5.30 -2.69
CA VAL A 49 -7.34 6.14 -2.62
C VAL A 49 -7.68 7.57 -3.01
N MET A 50 -7.10 8.53 -2.30
CA MET A 50 -7.19 9.96 -2.57
C MET A 50 -5.80 10.57 -2.63
N ASN A 51 -5.66 11.70 -3.32
CA ASN A 51 -4.40 12.45 -3.42
C ASN A 51 -3.22 11.64 -4.00
N ILE A 52 -3.51 10.61 -4.81
CA ILE A 52 -2.53 9.77 -5.51
C ILE A 52 -2.93 9.66 -6.98
N GLY A 53 -1.94 9.73 -7.87
CA GLY A 53 -2.04 9.29 -9.26
C GLY A 53 -1.10 8.11 -9.49
N VAL A 54 -1.62 7.01 -10.05
CA VAL A 54 -0.82 5.81 -10.34
C VAL A 54 -0.30 5.89 -11.76
N ASP A 55 1.02 5.81 -11.92
CA ASP A 55 1.66 5.68 -13.23
C ASP A 55 1.69 4.21 -13.65
N TRP A 56 0.61 3.76 -14.30
CA TRP A 56 0.47 2.38 -14.79
C TRP A 56 1.48 2.00 -15.88
N THR A 57 2.22 2.96 -16.43
CA THR A 57 3.27 2.68 -17.41
C THR A 57 4.55 2.14 -16.76
N LYS A 58 4.68 2.26 -15.44
CA LYS A 58 5.86 1.88 -14.68
C LYS A 58 5.50 0.89 -13.59
N CYS A 59 5.93 -0.35 -13.76
CA CYS A 59 5.90 -1.36 -12.71
C CYS A 59 7.32 -1.56 -12.17
N LEU A 60 7.46 -1.43 -10.84
CA LEU A 60 8.70 -1.69 -10.12
C LEU A 60 8.60 -3.04 -9.41
N TYR A 61 9.70 -3.78 -9.39
CA TYR A 61 9.85 -5.04 -8.69
C TYR A 61 10.99 -4.93 -7.69
N TYR A 62 10.80 -5.45 -6.49
CA TYR A 62 11.90 -5.56 -5.54
C TYR A 62 12.77 -6.77 -5.92
N ASP A 63 14.06 -6.55 -6.11
CA ASP A 63 15.05 -7.59 -6.34
C ASP A 63 15.88 -7.81 -5.09
N GLU A 64 15.76 -8.99 -4.49
CA GLU A 64 16.47 -9.36 -3.26
C GLU A 64 17.99 -9.38 -3.45
N LYS A 65 18.47 -9.70 -4.66
CA LYS A 65 19.92 -9.80 -4.95
C LYS A 65 20.59 -8.44 -4.94
N SER A 66 19.93 -7.43 -5.49
CA SER A 66 20.42 -6.05 -5.51
C SER A 66 19.88 -5.18 -4.38
N ASN A 67 18.97 -5.71 -3.55
CA ASN A 67 18.27 -5.00 -2.48
C ASN A 67 17.68 -3.66 -2.95
N SER A 68 17.07 -3.67 -4.15
CA SER A 68 16.63 -2.45 -4.84
C SER A 68 15.37 -2.67 -5.66
N LEU A 69 14.66 -1.57 -5.94
CA LEU A 69 13.51 -1.56 -6.83
C LEU A 69 14.00 -1.43 -8.29
N ILE A 70 13.68 -2.42 -9.11
CA ILE A 70 14.03 -2.47 -10.52
C ILE A 70 12.79 -2.32 -11.41
N SER A 71 12.90 -1.53 -12.47
CA SER A 71 11.91 -1.50 -13.55
C SER A 71 12.29 -2.56 -14.59
N LYS A 72 11.48 -3.61 -14.74
CA LYS A 72 11.61 -4.50 -15.91
C LYS A 72 10.82 -3.90 -17.06
N LYS A 73 11.46 -3.72 -18.22
CA LYS A 73 10.77 -3.35 -19.45
C LYS A 73 9.87 -4.52 -19.84
N MET A 74 8.56 -4.39 -19.62
CA MET A 74 7.60 -5.32 -20.19
C MET A 74 7.51 -5.06 -21.69
N GLU A 75 7.86 -6.04 -22.52
CA GLU A 75 7.45 -6.05 -23.92
C GLU A 75 5.96 -6.42 -23.97
N ILE A 76 5.10 -5.41 -23.91
CA ILE A 76 3.65 -5.61 -23.98
C ILE A 76 3.28 -5.82 -25.46
N ASN A 77 3.05 -7.06 -25.87
CA ASN A 77 2.20 -7.36 -27.01
C ASN A 77 0.77 -6.91 -26.65
N ALA A 78 0.38 -5.75 -27.19
CA ALA A 78 -0.88 -5.08 -26.89
C ALA A 78 -2.08 -5.97 -27.22
N SER A 79 -2.67 -6.58 -26.19
CA SER A 79 -4.07 -6.96 -26.21
C SER A 79 -4.71 -6.39 -24.95
N HIS A 80 -5.58 -5.41 -25.16
CA HIS A 80 -6.35 -4.76 -24.12
C HIS A 80 -7.15 -5.80 -23.31
N ASN A 81 -7.22 -5.56 -21.98
CA ASN A 81 -8.17 -6.14 -21.00
C ASN A 81 -7.71 -7.24 -20.03
N ASN A 82 -6.41 -7.47 -19.82
CA ASN A 82 -5.98 -8.27 -18.67
C ASN A 82 -4.57 -7.88 -18.19
N LEU A 83 -4.45 -6.82 -17.38
CA LEU A 83 -3.34 -6.78 -16.44
C LEU A 83 -3.70 -7.70 -15.27
N PRO A 84 -2.86 -8.68 -14.90
CA PRO A 84 -3.16 -9.57 -13.81
C PRO A 84 -3.23 -8.75 -12.52
N ILE A 85 -4.42 -8.69 -11.93
CA ILE A 85 -4.65 -8.21 -10.55
C ILE A 85 -3.90 -9.09 -9.53
N SER A 86 -3.31 -10.20 -9.98
CA SER A 86 -2.49 -11.09 -9.17
C SER A 86 -1.00 -10.81 -9.42
N LEU A 87 -0.43 -9.84 -8.69
CA LEU A 87 1.01 -9.90 -8.42
C LEU A 87 1.27 -11.22 -7.67
N PRO A 88 2.34 -11.95 -7.99
CA PRO A 88 2.72 -13.12 -7.21
C PRO A 88 2.97 -12.67 -5.78
N VAL A 89 2.20 -13.20 -4.83
CA VAL A 89 2.62 -13.26 -3.44
C VAL A 89 3.98 -13.93 -3.48
N LEU A 90 5.05 -13.20 -3.17
CA LEU A 90 6.32 -13.83 -2.88
C LEU A 90 6.04 -14.68 -1.64
N ASP A 91 5.93 -16.00 -1.83
CA ASP A 91 5.99 -16.96 -0.75
C ASP A 91 7.36 -16.80 -0.10
N VAL A 92 7.40 -15.99 0.95
CA VAL A 92 8.54 -15.95 1.86
C VAL A 92 8.66 -17.36 2.45
N PRO A 93 9.83 -18.02 2.32
CA PRO A 93 10.01 -19.37 2.86
C PRO A 93 9.70 -19.40 4.36
N GLU A 94 8.93 -20.41 4.76
CA GLU A 94 8.65 -20.74 6.15
C GLU A 94 9.93 -21.23 6.82
N ASP A 95 10.71 -20.32 7.41
CA ASP A 95 11.72 -20.72 8.39
C ASP A 95 11.02 -20.92 9.73
N GLY A 96 10.52 -22.15 9.91
CA GLY A 96 10.24 -22.68 11.23
C GLY A 96 11.54 -22.79 12.01
N ASN A 97 11.61 -22.11 13.15
CA ASN A 97 12.44 -22.57 14.26
C ASN A 97 11.62 -22.49 15.56
N GLU A 98 11.13 -23.65 15.97
CA GLU A 98 10.81 -23.94 17.37
C GLU A 98 12.10 -23.73 18.18
N ASP A 99 12.07 -22.88 19.22
CA ASP A 99 13.01 -23.00 20.32
C ASP A 99 12.43 -22.36 21.58
N SER A 100 11.62 -23.17 22.26
CA SER A 100 11.85 -23.58 23.66
C SER A 100 12.67 -22.61 24.54
N LYS A 101 11.99 -21.85 25.40
CA LYS A 101 12.30 -21.81 26.84
C LYS A 101 11.18 -21.24 27.68
#